data_AF-A0A5R9Q0F0-F1
#
_entry.id   AF-A0A5R9Q0F0-F1
#
_cell.length_a   1.000
_cell.length_b   1.000
_cell.length_c   1.000
_cell.angle_alpha   90.00
_cell.angle_beta   90.00
_cell.angle_gamma   90.00
#
_symmetry.space_group_name_H-M   'P 1'
#
loop_
_entity.id
_entity.type
_entity.pdbx_description
1 polymer ?
#
loop_
_entity_poly.entity_id
_entity_poly.type
_entity_poly.pdbx_seq_one_letter_code
_entity_poly.pdbx_strand_id
1 'polypeptide(L)'
;MLVRKPVWALSCALIFISSLSACSLLKNSENTAQPDTNNSQKIKNIILMIGDGMGPQQVGLLEEYATRAPNSIYRGDNSAIAKLANLGVTGLSLHGPADKLVVDSACSATQLATGVASGSEMIGLNRAGHKVPTILEKAKGLGKSTGLVSDTRLTHATPAAFAAHLIHRSMENEIAEQMIQSGVVDVMLSGGLRHFVPKNYALPDNPEGFEANLKASALSLKSKRRDDKNLLAEASSKGYELAFNKSQLQQAQGTKLLGLFANSAMANGVDTSYGRVSNQPSLSDITQTAINTLSKNDKGFFLMVEGGQIDWAGHNNDAGTLLHEMIKFDNAVNAVLEWAKGRDDTIVIVTADHETGGFGFSYSGADLPKAEQLNNHQKDVYKPNFNFGGLSILDKLYAQQKSYSDIWYEAKGNGFKPTPEKLVKTVNKYSEFEINKDDAMQILAEHKNAFYQRGHKSLGLKTASKINDFAPFYVYLTERPLNLIGRALSSKQNIVWSTGTHTHTPVGVFVLGPEALSKQFNGLHTHVELGKKMQRLLMH
;
A
#
# COMPACT_ATOMS: atom_id res chain seq x y z
N MET A 1 -65.72 -18.46 -19.61
CA MET A 1 -66.43 -17.33 -18.95
C MET A 1 -65.64 -16.07 -19.24
N LEU A 2 -66.05 -15.31 -20.26
CA LEU A 2 -66.92 -14.11 -20.17
C LEU A 2 -66.15 -12.92 -19.54
N VAL A 3 -65.40 -12.13 -20.33
CA VAL A 3 -65.84 -10.99 -21.19
C VAL A 3 -66.10 -9.75 -20.31
N ARG A 4 -65.44 -8.60 -20.50
CA ARG A 4 -65.91 -7.53 -21.39
C ARG A 4 -64.85 -6.42 -21.63
N LYS A 5 -64.70 -6.06 -22.92
CA LYS A 5 -64.31 -4.74 -23.52
C LYS A 5 -65.52 -3.74 -23.36
N PRO A 6 -65.61 -2.49 -23.91
CA PRO A 6 -64.92 -1.97 -25.12
C PRO A 6 -64.81 -0.43 -25.42
N VAL A 7 -64.30 -0.13 -26.65
CA VAL A 7 -64.55 0.99 -27.63
C VAL A 7 -64.16 2.44 -27.24
N TRP A 8 -63.75 3.41 -28.10
CA TRP A 8 -63.03 3.62 -29.40
C TRP A 8 -63.40 5.05 -29.92
N ALA A 9 -62.58 5.59 -30.85
CA ALA A 9 -62.76 6.77 -31.74
C ALA A 9 -62.30 8.17 -31.25
N LEU A 10 -61.97 9.17 -32.08
CA LEU A 10 -61.19 9.34 -33.34
C LEU A 10 -61.11 10.87 -33.61
N SER A 11 -59.95 11.40 -34.05
CA SER A 11 -59.72 12.57 -34.94
C SER A 11 -60.35 13.97 -34.71
N CYS A 12 -59.53 15.04 -34.67
CA CYS A 12 -59.36 16.05 -35.73
C CYS A 12 -58.56 17.30 -35.28
N ALA A 13 -57.88 17.93 -36.23
CA ALA A 13 -56.97 19.08 -36.08
C ALA A 13 -57.65 20.44 -36.35
N LEU A 14 -56.96 21.52 -35.93
CA LEU A 14 -56.81 22.88 -36.51
C LEU A 14 -57.10 24.11 -35.61
N ILE A 15 -56.00 24.80 -35.28
CA ILE A 15 -55.67 26.25 -35.37
C ILE A 15 -56.83 27.27 -35.40
N PHE A 16 -56.86 28.27 -34.48
CA PHE A 16 -56.51 29.71 -34.70
C PHE A 16 -57.06 30.72 -33.63
N ILE A 17 -56.20 31.69 -33.30
CA ILE A 17 -56.41 33.11 -32.88
C ILE A 17 -56.82 33.47 -31.43
N SER A 18 -56.04 34.45 -30.97
CA SER A 18 -55.98 35.30 -29.77
C SER A 18 -57.21 36.07 -29.32
N SER A 19 -57.25 36.40 -28.03
CA SER A 19 -57.57 37.75 -27.53
C SER A 19 -57.13 37.97 -26.08
N LEU A 20 -56.43 39.08 -25.84
CA LEU A 20 -56.05 39.64 -24.54
C LEU A 20 -57.27 40.15 -23.74
N SER A 21 -57.21 40.05 -22.41
CA SER A 21 -57.45 41.13 -21.42
C SER A 21 -57.34 40.53 -20.01
N ALA A 22 -56.24 40.75 -19.29
CA ALA A 22 -56.02 41.88 -18.38
C ALA A 22 -56.97 41.89 -17.17
N CYS A 23 -56.49 41.33 -16.06
CA CYS A 23 -56.84 41.82 -14.74
C CYS A 23 -55.59 41.78 -13.86
N SER A 24 -55.06 42.97 -13.61
CA SER A 24 -53.92 43.25 -12.73
C SER A 24 -54.40 43.34 -11.29
N LEU A 25 -53.77 42.59 -10.39
CA LEU A 25 -53.71 42.91 -8.97
C LEU A 25 -52.26 42.75 -8.48
N LEU A 26 -51.88 43.69 -7.63
CA LEU A 26 -50.53 44.19 -7.41
C LEU A 26 -49.64 43.27 -6.55
N LYS A 27 -48.37 43.28 -6.94
CA LYS A 27 -47.12 43.04 -6.20
C LYS A 27 -47.23 43.02 -4.67
N ASN A 28 -46.65 41.98 -4.08
CA ASN A 28 -45.70 42.17 -2.99
C ASN A 28 -44.41 41.41 -3.30
N SER A 29 -43.29 42.12 -3.18
CA SER A 29 -41.95 41.67 -3.46
C SER A 29 -41.39 40.88 -2.28
N GLU A 30 -41.07 39.61 -2.48
CA GLU A 30 -39.98 38.97 -1.76
C GLU A 30 -38.93 38.52 -2.77
N ASN A 31 -37.85 39.28 -2.77
CA ASN A 31 -36.65 39.02 -3.53
C ASN A 31 -35.93 37.84 -2.85
N THR A 32 -36.39 36.61 -3.10
CA THR A 32 -35.59 35.43 -2.81
C THR A 32 -34.68 35.21 -4.00
N ALA A 33 -33.49 35.79 -3.92
CA ALA A 33 -32.38 35.37 -4.76
C ALA A 33 -32.24 33.85 -4.59
N GLN A 34 -32.56 33.09 -5.64
CA GLN A 34 -32.15 31.70 -5.73
C GLN A 34 -30.63 31.68 -5.51
N PRO A 35 -30.09 30.87 -4.59
CA PRO A 35 -28.65 30.65 -4.57
C PRO A 35 -28.27 30.04 -5.92
N ASP A 36 -27.34 30.68 -6.62
CA ASP A 36 -26.63 30.12 -7.77
C ASP A 36 -26.04 28.76 -7.36
N THR A 37 -26.75 27.68 -7.66
CA THR A 37 -26.33 26.30 -7.42
C THR A 37 -25.40 25.79 -8.53
N ASN A 38 -24.58 26.69 -9.07
CA ASN A 38 -23.60 26.40 -10.12
C ASN A 38 -22.16 26.56 -9.62
N ASN A 39 -21.92 26.32 -8.33
CA ASN A 39 -20.56 26.08 -7.85
C ASN A 39 -20.28 24.58 -8.00
N SER A 40 -19.87 24.15 -9.19
CA SER A 40 -19.33 22.79 -9.36
C SER A 40 -18.16 22.65 -8.38
N GLN A 41 -18.35 21.90 -7.28
CA GLN A 41 -17.31 21.67 -6.28
C GLN A 41 -16.06 21.14 -6.97
N LYS A 42 -15.03 22.00 -7.04
CA LYS A 42 -13.79 21.73 -7.77
C LYS A 42 -12.81 21.01 -6.86
N ILE A 43 -12.39 19.81 -7.25
CA ILE A 43 -11.40 19.04 -6.50
C ILE A 43 -10.01 19.65 -6.75
N LYS A 44 -9.40 20.11 -5.67
CA LYS A 44 -8.03 20.61 -5.69
C LYS A 44 -7.05 19.47 -5.43
N ASN A 45 -7.38 18.58 -4.51
CA ASN A 45 -6.44 17.62 -3.96
C ASN A 45 -6.90 16.18 -4.18
N ILE A 46 -6.00 15.33 -4.67
CA ILE A 46 -6.21 13.89 -4.72
C ILE A 46 -5.06 13.21 -3.97
N ILE A 47 -5.40 12.44 -2.93
CA ILE A 47 -4.45 11.63 -2.18
C ILE A 47 -4.79 10.16 -2.45
N LEU A 48 -3.89 9.46 -3.11
CA LEU A 48 -3.96 8.02 -3.32
C LEU A 48 -3.03 7.32 -2.33
N MET A 49 -3.56 6.41 -1.54
CA MET A 49 -2.81 5.60 -0.60
C MET A 49 -2.88 4.14 -1.02
N ILE A 50 -1.72 3.51 -1.18
CA ILE A 50 -1.58 2.13 -1.65
C ILE A 50 -0.94 1.30 -0.54
N GLY A 51 -1.65 0.32 -0.01
CA GLY A 51 -1.03 -0.76 0.75
C GLY A 51 -0.58 -1.85 -0.22
N ASP A 52 0.72 -1.97 -0.50
CA ASP A 52 1.24 -2.98 -1.44
C ASP A 52 0.94 -4.37 -0.86
N GLY A 53 0.23 -5.23 -1.60
CA GLY A 53 -0.20 -6.55 -1.12
C GLY A 53 -1.36 -6.55 -0.10
N MET A 54 -2.01 -5.41 0.15
CA MET A 54 -3.11 -5.25 1.12
C MET A 54 -4.47 -5.71 0.58
N GLY A 55 -4.63 -7.01 0.36
CA GLY A 55 -5.93 -7.60 0.03
C GLY A 55 -6.97 -7.49 1.15
N PRO A 56 -8.23 -7.92 0.90
CA PRO A 56 -9.27 -8.00 1.92
C PRO A 56 -8.85 -8.81 3.15
N GLN A 57 -7.98 -9.82 2.96
CA GLN A 57 -7.48 -10.64 4.06
C GLN A 57 -6.58 -9.86 5.02
N GLN A 58 -5.72 -8.98 4.50
CA GLN A 58 -4.83 -8.12 5.27
C GLN A 58 -5.62 -7.02 6.00
N VAL A 59 -6.64 -6.45 5.33
CA VAL A 59 -7.60 -5.56 6.00
C VAL A 59 -8.33 -6.29 7.12
N GLY A 60 -8.80 -7.52 6.88
CA GLY A 60 -9.43 -8.35 7.91
C GLY A 60 -8.52 -8.62 9.11
N LEU A 61 -7.23 -8.86 8.91
CA LEU A 61 -6.25 -8.99 9.99
C LEU A 61 -6.18 -7.72 10.86
N LEU A 62 -6.10 -6.55 10.22
CA LEU A 62 -6.07 -5.28 10.93
C LEU A 62 -7.35 -5.06 11.73
N GLU A 63 -8.52 -5.28 11.13
CA GLU A 63 -9.80 -5.03 11.78
C GLU A 63 -10.09 -6.01 12.92
N GLU A 64 -9.78 -7.30 12.74
CA GLU A 64 -9.87 -8.29 13.82
C GLU A 64 -8.97 -7.90 14.99
N TYR A 65 -7.72 -7.48 14.73
CA TYR A 65 -6.84 -6.98 15.77
C TYR A 65 -7.41 -5.73 16.45
N ALA A 66 -7.76 -4.70 15.68
CA ALA A 66 -8.20 -3.41 16.20
C ALA A 66 -9.45 -3.55 17.09
N THR A 67 -10.42 -4.37 16.67
CA THR A 67 -11.74 -4.46 17.30
C THR A 67 -11.89 -5.61 18.30
N ARG A 68 -11.13 -6.71 18.15
CA ARG A 68 -11.36 -7.96 18.91
C ARG A 68 -10.14 -8.47 19.66
N ALA A 69 -8.93 -7.92 19.45
CA ALA A 69 -7.78 -8.30 20.27
C ALA A 69 -7.98 -7.81 21.72
N PRO A 70 -7.82 -8.68 22.74
CA PRO A 70 -8.04 -8.32 24.14
C PRO A 70 -7.22 -7.11 24.61
N ASN A 71 -6.00 -6.94 24.09
CA ASN A 71 -5.09 -5.86 24.42
C ASN A 71 -4.78 -4.96 23.21
N SER A 72 -5.74 -4.80 22.30
CA SER A 72 -5.62 -3.94 21.12
C SER A 72 -5.12 -2.53 21.47
N ILE A 73 -4.11 -2.04 20.75
CA ILE A 73 -3.62 -0.66 20.92
C ILE A 73 -4.64 0.40 20.48
N TYR A 74 -5.68 0.01 19.74
CA TYR A 74 -6.76 0.91 19.33
C TYR A 74 -7.72 1.24 20.48
N ARG A 75 -7.69 0.47 21.59
CA ARG A 75 -8.43 0.77 22.83
C ARG A 75 -9.93 1.05 22.60
N GLY A 76 -10.56 0.31 21.68
CA GLY A 76 -11.96 0.44 21.33
C GLY A 76 -12.29 1.49 20.26
N ASP A 77 -11.29 2.21 19.75
CA ASP A 77 -11.45 3.07 18.57
C ASP A 77 -11.37 2.25 17.28
N ASN A 78 -11.96 2.77 16.21
CA ASN A 78 -11.88 2.19 14.88
C ASN A 78 -10.53 2.52 14.23
N SER A 79 -10.04 1.61 13.37
CA SER A 79 -8.92 1.90 12.47
C SER A 79 -9.23 3.10 11.57
N ALA A 80 -8.20 3.76 11.06
CA ALA A 80 -8.39 4.86 10.12
C ALA A 80 -9.01 4.36 8.80
N ILE A 81 -8.63 3.16 8.33
CA ILE A 81 -9.25 2.53 7.17
C ILE A 81 -10.76 2.30 7.40
N ALA A 82 -11.16 1.77 8.55
CA ALA A 82 -12.57 1.60 8.90
C ALA A 82 -13.32 2.93 9.02
N LYS A 83 -12.70 3.96 9.61
CA LYS A 83 -13.26 5.32 9.65
C LYS A 83 -13.49 5.87 8.24
N LEU A 84 -12.51 5.72 7.34
CA LEU A 84 -12.63 6.15 5.95
C LEU A 84 -13.76 5.41 5.24
N ALA A 85 -13.83 4.08 5.39
CA ALA A 85 -14.87 3.25 4.79
C ALA A 85 -16.28 3.64 5.27
N ASN A 86 -16.44 3.90 6.57
CA ASN A 86 -17.73 4.27 7.18
C ASN A 86 -18.19 5.69 6.84
N LEU A 87 -17.26 6.63 6.66
CA LEU A 87 -17.56 8.02 6.29
C LEU A 87 -17.67 8.23 4.78
N GLY A 88 -17.11 7.31 3.99
CA GLY A 88 -16.98 7.41 2.55
C GLY A 88 -17.80 6.37 1.79
N VAL A 89 -17.26 5.94 0.65
CA VAL A 89 -17.80 4.81 -0.13
C VAL A 89 -16.77 3.70 -0.22
N THR A 90 -17.27 2.48 -0.38
CA THR A 90 -16.43 1.29 -0.57
C THR A 90 -16.74 0.65 -1.92
N GLY A 91 -15.71 0.14 -2.58
CA GLY A 91 -15.79 -0.67 -3.79
C GLY A 91 -14.75 -1.78 -3.78
N LEU A 92 -14.72 -2.54 -4.88
CA LEU A 92 -13.72 -3.58 -5.14
C LEU A 92 -13.03 -3.31 -6.46
N SER A 93 -11.78 -3.74 -6.59
CA SER A 93 -11.03 -3.58 -7.84
C SER A 93 -10.28 -4.83 -8.26
N LEU A 94 -10.52 -5.26 -9.50
CA LEU A 94 -9.69 -6.23 -10.21
C LEU A 94 -8.41 -5.56 -10.70
N HIS A 95 -7.29 -6.26 -10.60
CA HIS A 95 -5.95 -5.70 -10.84
C HIS A 95 -5.13 -6.45 -11.88
N GLY A 96 -5.65 -7.56 -12.43
CA GLY A 96 -4.95 -8.41 -13.40
C GLY A 96 -4.35 -7.63 -14.58
N PRO A 97 -3.16 -8.00 -15.08
CA PRO A 97 -2.56 -7.40 -16.25
C PRO A 97 -3.42 -7.56 -17.50
N ALA A 98 -3.06 -6.84 -18.57
CA ALA A 98 -3.81 -6.89 -19.83
C ALA A 98 -3.94 -8.30 -20.45
N ASP A 99 -3.07 -9.25 -20.09
CA ASP A 99 -3.01 -10.58 -20.70
C ASP A 99 -2.57 -11.71 -19.76
N LYS A 100 -2.69 -11.49 -18.46
CA LYS A 100 -2.35 -12.44 -17.39
C LYS A 100 -3.39 -12.35 -16.28
N LEU A 101 -3.42 -13.37 -15.40
CA LEU A 101 -4.38 -13.43 -14.29
C LEU A 101 -3.89 -12.72 -13.02
N VAL A 102 -2.59 -12.79 -12.75
CA VAL A 102 -1.98 -12.26 -11.53
C VAL A 102 -1.05 -11.11 -11.91
N VAL A 103 -1.19 -10.00 -11.19
CA VAL A 103 -0.43 -8.77 -11.41
C VAL A 103 0.82 -8.75 -10.53
N ASP A 104 1.80 -7.95 -10.92
CA ASP A 104 2.89 -7.50 -10.06
C ASP A 104 2.76 -5.99 -9.79
N SER A 105 3.35 -5.48 -8.71
CA SER A 105 3.25 -4.06 -8.31
C SER A 105 3.55 -3.04 -9.43
N ALA A 106 4.47 -3.34 -10.36
CA ALA A 106 4.82 -2.40 -11.43
C ALA A 106 3.69 -2.24 -12.44
N CYS A 107 3.13 -3.35 -12.92
CA CYS A 107 1.97 -3.34 -13.81
C CYS A 107 0.77 -2.73 -13.09
N SER A 108 0.51 -3.14 -11.85
CA SER A 108 -0.64 -2.69 -11.07
C SER A 108 -0.63 -1.18 -10.83
N ALA A 109 0.48 -0.66 -10.31
CA ALA A 109 0.67 0.77 -10.11
C ALA A 109 0.66 1.55 -11.43
N THR A 110 1.18 0.99 -12.52
CA THR A 110 1.08 1.62 -13.86
C THR A 110 -0.38 1.76 -14.30
N GLN A 111 -1.23 0.76 -14.05
CA GLN A 111 -2.66 0.84 -14.37
C GLN A 111 -3.36 1.92 -13.56
N LEU A 112 -3.06 2.02 -12.26
CA LEU A 112 -3.59 3.07 -11.37
C LEU A 112 -3.10 4.47 -11.78
N ALA A 113 -1.81 4.60 -12.11
CA ALA A 113 -1.20 5.87 -12.47
C ALA A 113 -1.68 6.37 -13.84
N THR A 114 -1.85 5.48 -14.81
CA THR A 114 -2.09 5.86 -16.22
C THR A 114 -3.54 5.70 -16.65
N GLY A 115 -4.33 4.87 -15.97
CA GLY A 115 -5.67 4.50 -16.43
C GLY A 115 -5.65 3.68 -17.72
N VAL A 116 -4.55 2.97 -18.01
CA VAL A 116 -4.35 2.13 -19.20
C VAL A 116 -3.79 0.77 -18.79
N ALA A 117 -4.23 -0.28 -19.48
CA ALA A 117 -3.72 -1.63 -19.22
C ALA A 117 -2.23 -1.75 -19.59
N SER A 118 -1.46 -2.41 -18.72
CA SER A 118 -0.01 -2.55 -18.85
C SER A 118 0.40 -4.03 -18.97
N GLY A 119 1.66 -4.26 -19.36
CA GLY A 119 2.31 -5.56 -19.29
C GLY A 119 2.96 -5.78 -17.92
N SER A 120 3.14 -7.04 -17.55
CA SER A 120 3.85 -7.43 -16.32
C SER A 120 5.23 -6.78 -16.24
N GLU A 121 5.59 -6.33 -15.03
CA GLU A 121 6.87 -5.75 -14.64
C GLU A 121 7.21 -4.40 -15.31
N MET A 122 6.34 -3.87 -16.17
CA MET A 122 6.54 -2.58 -16.84
C MET A 122 6.21 -1.39 -15.94
N ILE A 123 6.92 -0.29 -16.14
CA ILE A 123 6.79 0.96 -15.38
C ILE A 123 6.33 2.06 -16.33
N GLY A 124 5.11 2.60 -16.14
CA GLY A 124 4.62 3.76 -16.89
C GLY A 124 4.40 3.53 -18.40
N LEU A 125 4.40 2.27 -18.86
CA LEU A 125 4.15 1.90 -20.25
C LEU A 125 2.79 1.22 -20.39
N ASN A 126 2.15 1.31 -21.55
CA ASN A 126 1.03 0.42 -21.88
C ASN A 126 1.54 -0.95 -22.31
N ARG A 127 0.61 -1.89 -22.55
CA ARG A 127 0.93 -3.24 -23.05
C ARG A 127 1.82 -3.28 -24.31
N ALA A 128 1.73 -2.27 -25.19
CA ALA A 128 2.54 -2.19 -26.40
C ALA A 128 3.96 -1.63 -26.14
N GLY A 129 4.29 -1.27 -24.91
CA GLY A 129 5.57 -0.65 -24.54
C GLY A 129 5.65 0.85 -24.82
N HIS A 130 4.53 1.50 -25.16
CA HIS A 130 4.51 2.95 -25.37
C HIS A 130 4.33 3.69 -24.05
N LYS A 131 5.03 4.82 -23.90
CA LYS A 131 4.85 5.72 -22.75
C LYS A 131 3.42 6.23 -22.67
N VAL A 132 2.85 6.24 -21.48
CA VAL A 132 1.52 6.80 -21.23
C VAL A 132 1.62 7.87 -20.15
N PRO A 133 1.08 9.08 -20.36
CA PRO A 133 1.10 10.12 -19.35
C PRO A 133 0.45 9.68 -18.04
N THR A 134 1.19 9.79 -16.94
CA THR A 134 0.70 9.43 -15.60
C THR A 134 -0.20 10.52 -15.03
N ILE A 135 -0.97 10.17 -14.00
CA ILE A 135 -1.78 11.11 -13.24
C ILE A 135 -0.92 12.21 -12.59
N LEU A 136 0.32 11.88 -12.21
CA LEU A 136 1.28 12.80 -11.61
C LEU A 136 1.77 13.82 -12.66
N GLU A 137 2.12 13.36 -13.87
CA GLU A 137 2.47 14.23 -14.99
C GLU A 137 1.32 15.14 -15.41
N LYS A 138 0.09 14.60 -15.44
CA LYS A 138 -1.12 15.39 -15.71
C LYS A 138 -1.36 16.44 -14.63
N ALA A 139 -1.24 16.09 -13.35
CA ALA A 139 -1.37 17.03 -12.24
C ALA A 139 -0.34 18.17 -12.37
N LYS A 140 0.92 17.84 -12.67
CA LYS A 140 1.99 18.82 -12.88
C LYS A 140 1.68 19.76 -14.05
N GLY A 141 1.20 19.22 -15.18
CA GLY A 141 0.78 19.99 -16.35
C GLY A 141 -0.39 20.96 -16.07
N LEU A 142 -1.23 20.64 -15.09
CA LEU A 142 -2.29 21.54 -14.58
C LEU A 142 -1.79 22.57 -13.55
N GLY A 143 -0.48 22.59 -13.27
CA GLY A 143 0.14 23.49 -12.29
C GLY A 143 -0.09 23.08 -10.84
N LYS A 144 -0.57 21.87 -10.57
CA LYS A 144 -0.69 21.31 -9.23
C LYS A 144 0.68 20.86 -8.73
N SER A 145 0.88 20.86 -7.42
CA SER A 145 2.05 20.23 -6.81
C SER A 145 1.90 18.71 -6.84
N THR A 146 3.01 17.98 -6.80
CA THR A 146 2.95 16.51 -6.84
C THR A 146 3.92 15.85 -5.88
N GLY A 147 3.54 14.70 -5.33
CA GLY A 147 4.42 13.97 -4.42
C GLY A 147 4.29 12.46 -4.44
N LEU A 148 5.39 11.83 -4.03
CA LEU A 148 5.55 10.39 -3.87
C LEU A 148 6.15 10.11 -2.49
N VAL A 149 5.46 9.27 -1.72
CA VAL A 149 5.84 8.86 -0.38
C VAL A 149 5.80 7.34 -0.31
N SER A 150 6.83 6.71 0.26
CA SER A 150 6.88 5.25 0.41
C SER A 150 7.84 4.84 1.52
N ASP A 151 7.52 3.79 2.27
CA ASP A 151 8.45 3.16 3.22
C ASP A 151 9.39 2.13 2.57
N THR A 152 9.29 1.88 1.27
CA THR A 152 10.23 1.04 0.53
C THR A 152 11.39 1.87 -0.01
N ARG A 153 11.67 1.80 -1.31
CA ARG A 153 12.65 2.65 -2.00
C ARG A 153 11.88 3.61 -2.89
N LEU A 154 12.40 4.83 -3.05
CA LEU A 154 11.81 5.80 -3.97
C LEU A 154 11.71 5.25 -5.42
N THR A 155 12.66 4.39 -5.80
CA THR A 155 12.73 3.72 -7.11
C THR A 155 11.99 2.38 -7.16
N HIS A 156 11.29 1.98 -6.10
CA HIS A 156 10.50 0.76 -6.11
C HIS A 156 9.33 0.88 -7.08
N ALA A 157 8.76 -0.26 -7.47
CA ALA A 157 7.82 -0.34 -8.58
C ALA A 157 6.62 0.60 -8.46
N THR A 158 6.01 0.66 -7.27
CA THR A 158 4.82 1.46 -7.00
C THR A 158 5.07 2.96 -7.19
N PRO A 159 6.01 3.62 -6.49
CA PRO A 159 6.32 5.04 -6.75
C PRO A 159 6.88 5.28 -8.16
N ALA A 160 7.71 4.37 -8.69
CA ALA A 160 8.30 4.51 -10.01
C ALA A 160 7.24 4.60 -11.12
N ALA A 161 6.15 3.84 -11.04
CA ALA A 161 5.08 3.82 -12.04
C ALA A 161 4.37 5.17 -12.24
N PHE A 162 4.50 6.10 -11.28
CA PHE A 162 3.91 7.45 -11.37
C PHE A 162 4.88 8.48 -11.98
N ALA A 163 6.18 8.22 -12.06
CA ALA A 163 7.19 9.22 -12.41
C ALA A 163 8.31 8.73 -13.35
N ALA A 164 8.22 7.50 -13.86
CA ALA A 164 9.16 6.93 -14.80
C ALA A 164 8.45 6.08 -15.87
N HIS A 165 9.16 5.83 -16.98
CA HIS A 165 8.71 5.04 -18.11
C HIS A 165 9.81 4.08 -18.57
N LEU A 166 9.76 2.84 -18.12
CA LEU A 166 10.79 1.83 -18.37
C LEU A 166 10.18 0.45 -18.59
N ILE A 167 10.85 -0.35 -19.42
CA ILE A 167 10.39 -1.69 -19.80
C ILE A 167 10.36 -2.68 -18.65
N HIS A 168 11.06 -2.41 -17.55
CA HIS A 168 11.18 -3.36 -16.45
C HIS A 168 11.50 -2.68 -15.11
N ARG A 169 10.81 -3.10 -14.05
CA ARG A 169 10.94 -2.59 -12.67
C ARG A 169 12.32 -2.72 -12.04
N SER A 170 13.18 -3.58 -12.57
CA SER A 170 14.55 -3.75 -12.04
C SER A 170 15.52 -2.64 -12.44
N MET A 171 15.14 -1.75 -13.34
CA MET A 171 15.97 -0.64 -13.85
C MET A 171 15.99 0.55 -12.86
N GLU A 172 16.19 0.27 -11.56
CA GLU A 172 16.06 1.26 -10.48
C GLU A 172 17.03 2.47 -10.62
N ASN A 173 18.19 2.28 -11.25
CA ASN A 173 19.15 3.37 -11.47
C ASN A 173 18.65 4.37 -12.53
N GLU A 174 18.02 3.84 -13.59
CA GLU A 174 17.41 4.59 -14.67
C GLU A 174 16.08 5.22 -14.21
N ILE A 175 15.33 4.53 -13.35
CA ILE A 175 14.15 5.09 -12.66
C ILE A 175 14.57 6.32 -11.86
N ALA A 176 15.60 6.21 -11.00
CA ALA A 176 16.09 7.33 -10.20
C ALA A 176 16.46 8.53 -11.08
N GLU A 177 17.14 8.27 -12.20
CA GLU A 177 17.54 9.30 -13.15
C GLU A 177 16.30 9.99 -13.74
N GLN A 178 15.30 9.24 -14.23
CA GLN A 178 14.07 9.84 -14.79
C GLN A 178 13.27 10.63 -13.75
N MET A 179 13.19 10.16 -12.50
CA MET A 179 12.48 10.86 -11.43
C MET A 179 13.08 12.24 -11.13
N ILE A 180 14.41 12.38 -11.12
CA ILE A 180 15.10 13.67 -10.95
C ILE A 180 15.08 14.50 -12.25
N GLN A 181 15.22 13.85 -13.41
CA GLN A 181 15.33 14.54 -14.69
C GLN A 181 14.03 15.19 -15.13
N SER A 182 12.91 14.48 -14.97
CA SER A 182 11.59 14.92 -15.40
C SER A 182 11.16 16.22 -14.71
N GLY A 183 11.59 16.46 -13.47
CA GLY A 183 11.17 17.60 -12.66
C GLY A 183 9.67 17.60 -12.33
N VAL A 184 9.00 16.45 -12.54
CA VAL A 184 7.55 16.36 -12.41
C VAL A 184 7.16 16.32 -10.94
N VAL A 185 7.92 15.62 -10.09
CA VAL A 185 7.61 15.38 -8.68
C VAL A 185 8.19 16.46 -7.76
N ASP A 186 7.36 17.20 -7.02
CA ASP A 186 7.85 18.24 -6.10
C ASP A 186 8.38 17.67 -4.78
N VAL A 187 7.71 16.65 -4.23
CA VAL A 187 8.09 16.01 -2.96
C VAL A 187 8.30 14.51 -3.14
N MET A 188 9.49 14.01 -2.83
CA MET A 188 9.86 12.60 -2.92
C MET A 188 10.45 12.13 -1.59
N LEU A 189 9.76 11.28 -0.84
CA LEU A 189 10.17 10.87 0.51
C LEU A 189 10.14 9.34 0.65
N SER A 190 11.30 8.71 0.77
CA SER A 190 11.40 7.25 0.92
C SER A 190 12.79 6.80 1.40
N GLY A 191 13.08 5.51 1.34
CA GLY A 191 14.45 5.00 1.29
C GLY A 191 15.03 5.01 -0.14
N GLY A 192 16.11 4.28 -0.35
CA GLY A 192 16.65 3.98 -1.68
C GLY A 192 17.86 4.81 -2.08
N LEU A 193 18.56 5.43 -1.12
CA LEU A 193 19.76 6.26 -1.35
C LEU A 193 20.79 5.60 -2.28
N ARG A 194 20.91 4.27 -2.26
CA ARG A 194 21.82 3.48 -3.11
C ARG A 194 21.67 3.74 -4.61
N HIS A 195 20.55 4.27 -5.09
CA HIS A 195 20.30 4.57 -6.51
C HIS A 195 20.59 6.02 -6.90
N PHE A 196 20.91 6.88 -5.92
CA PHE A 196 21.09 8.32 -6.12
C PHE A 196 22.54 8.79 -5.96
N VAL A 197 23.42 7.93 -5.43
CA VAL A 197 24.84 8.24 -5.23
C VAL A 197 25.73 7.51 -6.25
N PRO A 198 26.85 8.12 -6.68
CA PRO A 198 27.80 7.51 -7.61
C PRO A 198 28.23 6.09 -7.24
N LYS A 199 28.73 5.32 -8.21
CA LYS A 199 29.44 4.08 -7.90
C LYS A 199 30.62 4.39 -6.98
N ASN A 200 30.88 3.53 -5.99
CA ASN A 200 31.94 3.72 -5.00
C ASN A 200 31.92 5.07 -4.27
N TYR A 201 30.74 5.67 -4.09
CA TYR A 201 30.62 6.97 -3.44
C TYR A 201 31.20 6.99 -2.03
N ALA A 202 32.08 7.96 -1.79
CA ALA A 202 32.61 8.32 -0.49
C ALA A 202 32.35 9.80 -0.26
N LEU A 203 32.06 10.16 0.99
CA LEU A 203 31.98 11.57 1.38
C LEU A 203 33.38 12.18 1.31
N PRO A 204 33.51 13.46 0.90
CA PRO A 204 34.77 14.18 1.02
C PRO A 204 35.15 14.37 2.50
N ASP A 205 36.44 14.63 2.75
CA ASP A 205 36.97 14.80 4.11
C ASP A 205 36.26 15.93 4.88
N ASN A 206 36.00 17.04 4.19
CA ASN A 206 35.30 18.22 4.69
C ASN A 206 33.98 18.41 3.91
N PRO A 207 32.92 17.66 4.24
CA PRO A 207 31.66 17.75 3.51
C PRO A 207 30.91 19.03 3.86
N GLU A 208 30.33 19.64 2.84
CA GLU A 208 29.53 20.87 2.94
C GLU A 208 28.13 20.64 2.36
N GLY A 209 27.20 21.57 2.63
CA GLY A 209 25.83 21.50 2.10
C GLY A 209 25.15 20.16 2.41
N PHE A 210 24.60 19.51 1.37
CA PHE A 210 23.89 18.24 1.55
C PHE A 210 24.80 17.09 1.98
N GLU A 211 26.10 17.14 1.69
CA GLU A 211 27.04 16.09 2.09
C GLU A 211 27.28 16.13 3.61
N ALA A 212 27.27 17.33 4.21
CA ALA A 212 27.29 17.48 5.67
C ALA A 212 26.05 16.85 6.31
N ASN A 213 24.88 17.10 5.73
CA ASN A 213 23.62 16.49 6.16
C ASN A 213 23.67 14.96 6.01
N LEU A 214 24.22 14.46 4.92
CA LEU A 214 24.35 13.03 4.66
C LEU A 214 25.32 12.38 5.67
N LYS A 215 26.46 13.02 5.98
CA LYS A 215 27.38 12.57 7.05
C LYS A 215 26.67 12.50 8.41
N ALA A 216 25.92 13.55 8.77
CA ALA A 216 25.18 13.63 10.03
C ALA A 216 24.06 12.58 10.15
N SER A 217 23.54 12.08 9.03
CA SER A 217 22.52 11.03 9.03
C SER A 217 23.02 9.64 9.44
N ALA A 218 24.34 9.41 9.36
CA ALA A 218 24.98 8.11 9.58
C ALA A 218 24.44 6.96 8.69
N LEU A 219 23.83 7.29 7.54
CA LEU A 219 23.37 6.28 6.60
C LEU A 219 24.53 5.52 5.95
N SER A 220 24.30 4.24 5.67
CA SER A 220 25.22 3.44 4.85
C SER A 220 25.25 3.96 3.42
N LEU A 221 26.43 4.19 2.85
CA LEU A 221 26.63 4.70 1.48
C LEU A 221 27.00 3.59 0.49
N LYS A 222 26.19 2.53 0.43
CA LYS A 222 26.44 1.39 -0.47
C LYS A 222 25.66 1.55 -1.77
N SER A 223 26.30 2.16 -2.76
CA SER A 223 25.71 2.40 -4.08
C SER A 223 25.38 1.12 -4.85
N LYS A 224 24.30 1.21 -5.64
CA LYS A 224 23.92 0.25 -6.70
C LYS A 224 24.04 0.85 -8.09
N ARG A 225 24.41 2.13 -8.22
CA ARG A 225 24.72 2.75 -9.50
C ARG A 225 25.96 2.09 -10.12
N ARG A 226 26.00 2.11 -11.44
CA ARG A 226 27.11 1.58 -12.26
C ARG A 226 27.90 2.69 -12.95
N ASP A 227 27.51 3.93 -12.71
CA ASP A 227 28.05 5.15 -13.28
C ASP A 227 28.46 6.12 -12.15
N ASP A 228 29.05 7.24 -12.52
CA ASP A 228 29.53 8.26 -11.59
C ASP A 228 28.51 9.39 -11.37
N LYS A 229 27.24 9.18 -11.75
CA LYS A 229 26.21 10.21 -11.62
C LYS A 229 25.84 10.44 -10.16
N ASN A 230 25.92 11.69 -9.71
CA ASN A 230 25.45 12.13 -8.41
C ASN A 230 24.07 12.80 -8.54
N LEU A 231 23.01 12.01 -8.39
CA LEU A 231 21.65 12.50 -8.51
C LEU A 231 21.22 13.37 -7.32
N LEU A 232 21.93 13.30 -6.18
CA LEU A 232 21.71 14.23 -5.07
C LEU A 232 22.18 15.63 -5.44
N ALA A 233 23.38 15.73 -6.03
CA ALA A 233 23.90 17.00 -6.53
C ALA A 233 22.99 17.57 -7.64
N GLU A 234 22.54 16.71 -8.56
CA GLU A 234 21.58 17.12 -9.60
C GLU A 234 20.26 17.61 -8.98
N ALA A 235 19.67 16.89 -8.02
CA ALA A 235 18.46 17.31 -7.33
C ALA A 235 18.65 18.67 -6.62
N SER A 236 19.75 18.84 -5.89
CA SER A 236 20.09 20.12 -5.25
C SER A 236 20.16 21.26 -6.27
N SER A 237 20.81 21.06 -7.42
CA SER A 237 20.88 22.06 -8.50
C SER A 237 19.51 22.41 -9.11
N LYS A 238 18.53 21.50 -8.99
CA LYS A 238 17.14 21.70 -9.40
C LYS A 238 16.25 22.26 -8.29
N GLY A 239 16.84 22.74 -7.21
CA GLY A 239 16.16 23.39 -6.10
C GLY A 239 15.47 22.44 -5.13
N TYR A 240 15.80 21.14 -5.13
CA TYR A 240 15.33 20.26 -4.05
C TYR A 240 16.13 20.53 -2.78
N GLU A 241 15.43 20.78 -1.69
CA GLU A 241 15.99 20.61 -0.37
C GLU A 241 16.18 19.11 -0.08
N LEU A 242 17.30 18.73 0.54
CA LEU A 242 17.67 17.33 0.77
C LEU A 242 17.62 16.97 2.25
N ALA A 243 16.91 15.89 2.58
CA ALA A 243 16.80 15.37 3.95
C ALA A 243 17.14 13.87 4.00
N PHE A 244 17.86 13.44 5.04
CA PHE A 244 18.34 12.06 5.19
C PHE A 244 18.02 11.46 6.56
N ASN A 245 17.43 12.23 7.47
CA ASN A 245 16.95 11.76 8.76
C ASN A 245 15.71 12.56 9.22
N LYS A 246 15.12 12.16 10.35
CA LYS A 246 13.90 12.77 10.91
C LYS A 246 14.08 14.24 11.24
N SER A 247 15.21 14.63 11.86
CA SER A 247 15.48 16.01 12.25
C SER A 247 15.58 16.94 11.04
N GLN A 248 16.31 16.51 10.01
CA GLN A 248 16.44 17.24 8.75
C GLN A 248 15.09 17.39 8.04
N LEU A 249 14.27 16.34 8.04
CA LEU A 249 12.92 16.39 7.47
C LEU A 249 12.02 17.41 8.19
N GLN A 250 12.09 17.48 9.52
CA GLN A 250 11.31 18.43 10.32
C GLN A 250 11.73 19.88 10.12
N GLN A 251 13.00 20.12 9.76
CA GLN A 251 13.54 21.44 9.50
C GLN A 251 13.27 21.93 8.06
N ALA A 252 12.94 21.01 7.14
CA ALA A 252 12.77 21.35 5.74
C ALA A 252 11.64 22.35 5.51
N GLN A 253 11.91 23.39 4.71
CA GLN A 253 10.96 24.47 4.38
C GLN A 253 10.74 24.65 2.88
N GLY A 254 11.55 23.99 2.05
CA GLY A 254 11.51 24.08 0.60
C GLY A 254 10.17 23.64 0.01
N THR A 255 9.83 24.21 -1.16
CA THR A 255 8.67 23.80 -1.96
C THR A 255 8.94 22.54 -2.78
N LYS A 256 10.22 22.18 -2.95
CA LYS A 256 10.69 20.92 -3.51
C LYS A 256 11.58 20.21 -2.51
N LEU A 257 11.31 18.93 -2.26
CA LEU A 257 11.97 18.16 -1.20
C LEU A 257 12.28 16.74 -1.67
N LEU A 258 13.53 16.30 -1.50
CA LEU A 258 13.95 14.92 -1.71
C LEU A 258 14.50 14.37 -0.39
N GLY A 259 13.74 13.45 0.20
CA GLY A 259 14.04 12.75 1.43
C GLY A 259 14.43 11.29 1.18
N LEU A 260 15.65 10.91 1.56
CA LEU A 260 16.18 9.54 1.40
C LEU A 260 16.70 9.01 2.73
N PHE A 261 15.86 8.26 3.45
CA PHE A 261 16.07 7.93 4.87
C PHE A 261 16.69 6.56 5.14
N ALA A 262 17.09 5.84 4.10
CA ALA A 262 17.74 4.54 4.19
C ALA A 262 18.55 4.23 2.92
N ASN A 263 19.59 3.39 3.04
CA ASN A 263 20.34 2.92 1.88
C ASN A 263 19.47 2.07 0.92
N SER A 264 18.62 1.21 1.48
CA SER A 264 17.61 0.42 0.76
C SER A 264 16.22 0.87 1.24
N ALA A 265 15.34 -0.02 1.69
CA ALA A 265 14.08 0.38 2.28
C ALA A 265 14.21 0.94 3.70
N MET A 266 13.17 1.65 4.14
CA MET A 266 13.02 2.09 5.52
C MET A 266 12.73 0.90 6.44
N ALA A 267 12.62 1.14 7.75
CA ALA A 267 12.40 0.10 8.74
C ALA A 267 11.05 -0.61 8.55
N ASN A 268 11.05 -1.90 8.85
CA ASN A 268 9.83 -2.70 8.89
C ASN A 268 8.91 -2.26 10.06
N GLY A 269 7.68 -2.75 10.05
CA GLY A 269 6.63 -2.42 10.99
C GLY A 269 7.01 -2.76 12.43
N VAL A 270 7.63 -3.93 12.66
CA VAL A 270 8.03 -4.36 14.01
C VAL A 270 9.07 -3.41 14.58
N ASP A 271 10.14 -3.12 13.83
CA ASP A 271 11.18 -2.18 14.27
C ASP A 271 10.65 -0.77 14.50
N THR A 272 9.66 -0.35 13.71
CA THR A 272 8.96 0.92 13.87
C THR A 272 8.15 0.94 15.17
N SER A 273 7.33 -0.09 15.43
CA SER A 273 6.51 -0.20 16.65
C SER A 273 7.33 -0.25 17.93
N TYR A 274 8.51 -0.87 17.90
CA TYR A 274 9.43 -0.92 19.03
C TYR A 274 10.42 0.25 19.09
N GLY A 275 10.30 1.25 18.21
CA GLY A 275 11.12 2.47 18.25
C GLY A 275 12.61 2.24 17.99
N ARG A 276 12.99 1.18 17.25
CA ARG A 276 14.40 0.80 17.05
C ARG A 276 15.16 1.69 16.06
N VAL A 277 14.44 2.54 15.33
CA VAL A 277 14.99 3.45 14.30
C VAL A 277 14.59 4.91 14.57
N SER A 278 14.90 5.44 15.74
CA SER A 278 14.47 6.79 16.18
C SER A 278 14.91 7.95 15.28
N ASN A 279 16.03 7.83 14.57
CA ASN A 279 16.53 8.85 13.64
C ASN A 279 15.85 8.80 12.25
N GLN A 280 15.10 7.75 11.95
CA GLN A 280 14.36 7.62 10.69
C GLN A 280 12.92 8.13 10.91
N PRO A 281 12.38 8.98 10.02
CA PRO A 281 10.98 9.37 10.11
C PRO A 281 10.06 8.19 9.81
N SER A 282 8.91 8.12 10.47
CA SER A 282 7.87 7.12 10.18
C SER A 282 7.16 7.41 8.86
N LEU A 283 6.41 6.44 8.33
CA LEU A 283 5.54 6.64 7.15
C LEU A 283 4.53 7.78 7.38
N SER A 284 4.01 7.91 8.61
CA SER A 284 3.12 9.00 9.00
C SER A 284 3.84 10.35 9.00
N ASP A 285 5.07 10.43 9.55
CA ASP A 285 5.89 11.66 9.53
C ASP A 285 6.15 12.15 8.10
N ILE A 286 6.60 11.27 7.19
CA ILE A 286 6.88 11.65 5.79
C ILE A 286 5.60 12.00 5.02
N THR A 287 4.47 11.33 5.32
CA THR A 287 3.17 11.66 4.73
C THR A 287 2.71 13.05 5.14
N GLN A 288 2.76 13.37 6.44
CA GLN A 288 2.38 14.68 6.95
C GLN A 288 3.25 15.80 6.37
N THR A 289 4.58 15.59 6.29
CA THR A 289 5.48 16.58 5.68
C THR A 289 5.17 16.78 4.20
N ALA A 290 4.88 15.72 3.44
CA ALA A 290 4.50 15.86 2.04
C ALA A 290 3.22 16.69 1.90
N ILE A 291 2.18 16.40 2.67
CA ILE A 291 0.93 17.17 2.65
C ILE A 291 1.18 18.64 3.02
N ASN A 292 1.95 18.90 4.07
CA ASN A 292 2.26 20.26 4.52
C ASN A 292 3.03 21.07 3.46
N THR A 293 3.89 20.42 2.69
CA THR A 293 4.64 21.08 1.60
C THR A 293 3.76 21.27 0.36
N LEU A 294 3.02 20.25 -0.06
CA LEU A 294 2.24 20.26 -1.29
C LEU A 294 0.99 21.15 -1.20
N SER A 295 0.36 21.21 -0.02
CA SER A 295 -0.86 22.00 0.21
C SER A 295 -0.64 23.52 0.16
N LYS A 296 0.62 23.98 0.12
CA LYS A 296 0.97 25.41 -0.09
C LYS A 296 0.62 25.91 -1.49
N ASN A 297 0.34 25.03 -2.44
CA ASN A 297 -0.06 25.41 -3.79
C ASN A 297 -1.58 25.56 -3.89
N ASP A 298 -2.06 26.77 -4.17
CA ASP A 298 -3.49 27.09 -4.25
C ASP A 298 -4.27 26.35 -5.35
N LYS A 299 -3.55 25.81 -6.36
CA LYS A 299 -4.12 24.94 -7.39
C LYS A 299 -4.36 23.51 -6.90
N GLY A 300 -3.87 23.17 -5.72
CA GLY A 300 -3.94 21.85 -5.10
C GLY A 300 -2.81 20.92 -5.52
N PHE A 301 -2.96 19.63 -5.20
CA PHE A 301 -1.91 18.64 -5.43
C PHE A 301 -2.41 17.23 -5.74
N PHE A 302 -1.52 16.40 -6.30
CA PHE A 302 -1.65 14.95 -6.31
C PHE A 302 -0.57 14.34 -5.42
N LEU A 303 -0.95 13.45 -4.50
CA LEU A 303 -0.03 12.73 -3.64
C LEU A 303 -0.30 11.23 -3.72
N MET A 304 0.75 10.45 -3.93
CA MET A 304 0.71 9.00 -3.72
C MET A 304 1.52 8.62 -2.48
N VAL A 305 0.91 7.85 -1.57
CA VAL A 305 1.52 7.33 -0.33
C VAL A 305 1.47 5.81 -0.37
N GLU A 306 2.61 5.15 -0.16
CA GLU A 306 2.72 3.69 -0.17
C GLU A 306 3.10 3.15 1.23
N GLY A 307 2.28 2.23 1.74
CA GLY A 307 2.70 1.27 2.77
C GLY A 307 3.15 -0.02 2.08
N GLY A 308 4.41 -0.07 1.66
CA GLY A 308 4.90 -1.05 0.69
C GLY A 308 5.48 -2.32 1.30
N GLN A 309 5.74 -2.33 2.61
CA GLN A 309 6.30 -3.52 3.28
C GLN A 309 5.23 -4.52 3.77
N ILE A 310 3.93 -4.21 3.62
CA ILE A 310 2.82 -5.16 3.80
C ILE A 310 3.04 -6.38 2.88
N ASP A 311 3.32 -6.12 1.60
CA ASP A 311 3.69 -7.12 0.60
C ASP A 311 4.89 -7.97 1.02
N TRP A 312 5.94 -7.34 1.55
CA TRP A 312 7.16 -8.05 1.94
C TRP A 312 6.91 -9.00 3.12
N ALA A 313 6.09 -8.60 4.08
CA ALA A 313 5.64 -9.47 5.16
C ALA A 313 4.78 -10.63 4.64
N GLY A 314 3.87 -10.34 3.70
CA GLY A 314 3.05 -11.35 3.01
C GLY A 314 3.89 -12.37 2.24
N HIS A 315 4.89 -11.92 1.48
CA HIS A 315 5.83 -12.78 0.75
C HIS A 315 6.62 -13.71 1.67
N ASN A 316 6.88 -13.29 2.91
CA ASN A 316 7.60 -14.06 3.92
C ASN A 316 6.69 -14.98 4.74
N ASN A 317 5.37 -14.91 4.55
CA ASN A 317 4.35 -15.55 5.38
C ASN A 317 4.49 -15.19 6.86
N ASP A 318 4.82 -13.94 7.14
CA ASP A 318 5.10 -13.42 8.48
C ASP A 318 3.91 -12.58 8.97
N ALA A 319 2.94 -13.24 9.61
CA ALA A 319 1.71 -12.60 10.06
C ALA A 319 1.92 -11.53 11.16
N GLY A 320 2.94 -11.71 12.01
CA GLY A 320 3.28 -10.72 13.04
C GLY A 320 3.76 -9.43 12.38
N THR A 321 4.78 -9.52 11.53
CA THR A 321 5.25 -8.33 10.79
C THR A 321 4.15 -7.74 9.93
N LEU A 322 3.35 -8.58 9.25
CA LEU A 322 2.22 -8.12 8.43
C LEU A 322 1.25 -7.24 9.23
N LEU A 323 0.88 -7.64 10.45
CA LEU A 323 0.03 -6.83 11.32
C LEU A 323 0.68 -5.48 11.67
N HIS A 324 1.98 -5.48 12.01
CA HIS A 324 2.69 -4.23 12.28
C HIS A 324 2.79 -3.32 11.05
N GLU A 325 2.92 -3.87 9.85
CA GLU A 325 2.90 -3.11 8.60
C GLU A 325 1.52 -2.50 8.32
N MET A 326 0.45 -3.25 8.58
CA MET A 326 -0.92 -2.74 8.50
C MET A 326 -1.14 -1.57 9.46
N ILE A 327 -0.70 -1.68 10.71
CA ILE A 327 -0.78 -0.59 11.70
C ILE A 327 0.06 0.62 11.25
N LYS A 328 1.26 0.39 10.71
CA LYS A 328 2.13 1.46 10.19
C LYS A 328 1.46 2.22 9.04
N PHE A 329 0.77 1.52 8.15
CA PHE A 329 0.02 2.13 7.05
C PHE A 329 -1.25 2.84 7.57
N ASP A 330 -2.01 2.23 8.47
CA ASP A 330 -3.21 2.82 9.08
C ASP A 330 -2.90 4.15 9.81
N ASN A 331 -1.73 4.25 10.47
CA ASN A 331 -1.25 5.51 11.06
C ASN A 331 -1.00 6.62 10.01
N ALA A 332 -0.59 6.27 8.80
CA ALA A 332 -0.45 7.23 7.70
C ALA A 332 -1.83 7.62 7.14
N VAL A 333 -2.76 6.65 7.02
CA VAL A 333 -4.15 6.92 6.64
C VAL A 333 -4.78 7.87 7.66
N ASN A 334 -4.55 7.66 8.96
CA ASN A 334 -5.05 8.55 10.01
C ASN A 334 -4.53 9.98 9.86
N ALA A 335 -3.24 10.17 9.56
CA ALA A 335 -2.67 11.51 9.33
C ALA A 335 -3.33 12.21 8.13
N VAL A 336 -3.60 11.47 7.04
CA VAL A 336 -4.32 11.99 5.87
C VAL A 336 -5.76 12.36 6.23
N LEU A 337 -6.46 11.51 6.98
CA LEU A 337 -7.85 11.77 7.39
C LEU A 337 -7.97 12.98 8.29
N GLU A 338 -7.07 13.14 9.26
CA GLU A 338 -7.06 14.31 10.14
C GLU A 338 -6.81 15.59 9.35
N TRP A 339 -5.91 15.57 8.36
CA TRP A 339 -5.70 16.72 7.48
C TRP A 339 -6.89 17.00 6.54
N ALA A 340 -7.55 15.95 6.04
CA ALA A 340 -8.68 16.06 5.11
C ALA A 340 -10.01 16.40 5.80
N LYS A 341 -10.08 16.31 7.13
CA LYS A 341 -11.30 16.53 7.92
C LYS A 341 -11.91 17.90 7.66
N GLY A 342 -13.18 17.91 7.28
CA GLY A 342 -13.94 19.14 7.00
C GLY A 342 -13.63 19.81 5.66
N ARG A 343 -12.74 19.22 4.83
CA ARG A 343 -12.44 19.72 3.49
C ARG A 343 -13.44 19.18 2.46
N ASP A 344 -13.90 20.03 1.56
CA ASP A 344 -14.74 19.66 0.42
C ASP A 344 -14.02 19.76 -0.94
N ASP A 345 -12.72 20.08 -0.92
CA ASP A 345 -11.85 20.23 -2.09
C ASP A 345 -10.92 19.01 -2.30
N THR A 346 -11.12 17.93 -1.54
CA THR A 346 -10.18 16.83 -1.41
C THR A 346 -10.86 15.47 -1.61
N ILE A 347 -10.22 14.59 -2.37
CA ILE A 347 -10.55 13.16 -2.48
C ILE A 347 -9.39 12.35 -1.90
N VAL A 348 -9.69 11.48 -0.93
CA VAL A 348 -8.75 10.49 -0.38
C VAL A 348 -9.19 9.11 -0.84
N ILE A 349 -8.29 8.35 -1.43
CA ILE A 349 -8.52 6.99 -1.92
C ILE A 349 -7.51 6.07 -1.26
N VAL A 350 -7.96 5.08 -0.51
CA VAL A 350 -7.14 3.98 0.01
C VAL A 350 -7.47 2.72 -0.76
N THR A 351 -6.45 2.06 -1.31
CA THR A 351 -6.59 0.79 -2.01
C THR A 351 -5.30 -0.03 -1.89
N ALA A 352 -5.23 -1.14 -2.60
CA ALA A 352 -4.04 -1.94 -2.78
C ALA A 352 -3.76 -2.12 -4.26
N ASP A 353 -2.58 -2.61 -4.59
CA ASP A 353 -2.19 -2.97 -5.94
C ASP A 353 -2.48 -4.46 -6.24
N HIS A 354 -2.44 -5.33 -5.22
CA HIS A 354 -2.85 -6.73 -5.22
C HIS A 354 -2.97 -7.28 -3.78
N GLU A 355 -3.21 -8.59 -3.65
CA GLU A 355 -3.04 -9.32 -2.40
C GLU A 355 -1.78 -10.19 -2.44
N THR A 356 -1.12 -10.36 -1.28
CA THR A 356 0.12 -11.15 -1.18
C THR A 356 0.07 -12.26 -0.12
N GLY A 357 0.51 -13.46 -0.52
CA GLY A 357 0.67 -14.64 0.34
C GLY A 357 -0.54 -15.59 0.33
N GLY A 358 -1.69 -15.13 -0.16
CA GLY A 358 -2.95 -15.85 -0.04
C GLY A 358 -3.23 -16.19 1.42
N PHE A 359 -3.12 -15.15 2.26
CA PHE A 359 -3.23 -15.19 3.71
C PHE A 359 -4.66 -15.51 4.16
N GLY A 360 -4.81 -16.19 5.30
CA GLY A 360 -6.09 -16.23 6.00
C GLY A 360 -6.01 -16.85 7.39
N PHE A 361 -6.85 -16.36 8.29
CA PHE A 361 -7.21 -17.11 9.50
C PHE A 361 -8.11 -18.29 9.11
N SER A 362 -7.86 -19.47 9.67
CA SER A 362 -8.60 -20.69 9.36
C SER A 362 -8.78 -21.54 10.61
N TYR A 363 -9.96 -22.17 10.75
CA TYR A 363 -10.17 -23.12 11.83
C TYR A 363 -9.33 -24.39 11.60
N SER A 364 -8.96 -25.08 12.68
CA SER A 364 -8.11 -26.26 12.61
C SER A 364 -8.63 -27.41 13.47
N GLY A 365 -8.11 -28.61 13.20
CA GLY A 365 -8.31 -29.79 14.05
C GLY A 365 -7.33 -29.88 15.22
N ALA A 366 -6.43 -28.91 15.39
CA ALA A 366 -5.44 -28.89 16.46
C ALA A 366 -6.01 -28.19 17.71
N ASP A 367 -5.61 -28.66 18.90
CA ASP A 367 -5.93 -28.01 20.19
C ASP A 367 -7.42 -27.68 20.37
N LEU A 368 -8.29 -28.70 20.22
CA LEU A 368 -9.73 -28.54 20.32
C LEU A 368 -10.16 -27.92 21.67
N PRO A 369 -11.13 -26.98 21.67
CA PRO A 369 -11.61 -26.36 22.90
C PRO A 369 -12.25 -27.41 23.82
N LYS A 370 -12.08 -27.20 25.12
CA LYS A 370 -12.74 -28.04 26.14
C LYS A 370 -14.24 -27.75 26.13
N ALA A 371 -15.04 -28.76 26.47
CA ALA A 371 -16.47 -28.59 26.65
C ALA A 371 -16.74 -27.64 27.83
N GLU A 372 -17.72 -26.75 27.67
CA GLU A 372 -18.17 -25.83 28.72
C GLU A 372 -19.68 -25.90 28.91
N GLN A 373 -20.13 -25.73 30.15
CA GLN A 373 -21.55 -25.61 30.45
C GLN A 373 -21.98 -24.16 30.22
N LEU A 374 -22.86 -23.94 29.23
CA LEU A 374 -23.42 -22.60 29.01
C LEU A 374 -24.49 -22.29 30.05
N ASN A 375 -24.59 -21.02 30.43
CA ASN A 375 -25.65 -20.51 31.29
C ASN A 375 -26.94 -20.25 30.49
N ASN A 376 -27.41 -21.27 29.76
CA ASN A 376 -28.62 -21.22 28.92
C ASN A 376 -29.72 -22.17 29.41
N HIS A 377 -29.59 -22.69 30.64
CA HIS A 377 -30.50 -23.66 31.28
C HIS A 377 -30.70 -24.99 30.52
N GLN A 378 -29.90 -25.27 29.50
CA GLN A 378 -29.88 -26.56 28.82
C GLN A 378 -28.93 -27.52 29.54
N LYS A 379 -29.24 -28.82 29.46
CA LYS A 379 -28.39 -29.89 30.03
C LYS A 379 -27.20 -30.26 29.14
N ASP A 380 -27.22 -29.82 27.89
CA ASP A 380 -26.16 -30.09 26.94
C ASP A 380 -24.94 -29.19 27.22
N VAL A 381 -23.75 -29.75 27.03
CA VAL A 381 -22.48 -29.01 27.11
C VAL A 381 -22.14 -28.45 25.74
N TYR A 382 -21.69 -27.20 25.69
CA TYR A 382 -21.16 -26.60 24.47
C TYR A 382 -19.76 -27.12 24.23
N LYS A 383 -19.56 -27.77 23.08
CA LYS A 383 -18.29 -28.35 22.67
C LYS A 383 -18.10 -28.15 21.17
N PRO A 384 -17.33 -27.13 20.75
CA PRO A 384 -17.01 -26.95 19.34
C PRO A 384 -16.27 -28.16 18.77
N ASN A 385 -16.57 -28.53 17.53
CA ASN A 385 -15.92 -29.64 16.83
C ASN A 385 -14.49 -29.31 16.37
N PHE A 386 -14.15 -28.02 16.28
CA PHE A 386 -12.89 -27.50 15.74
C PHE A 386 -12.35 -26.38 16.62
N ASN A 387 -11.06 -26.07 16.45
CA ASN A 387 -10.45 -24.88 16.99
C ASN A 387 -10.65 -23.72 16.01
N PHE A 388 -11.43 -22.72 16.41
CA PHE A 388 -11.74 -21.55 15.58
C PHE A 388 -10.77 -20.37 15.80
N GLY A 389 -9.70 -20.56 16.57
CA GLY A 389 -8.73 -19.52 16.92
C GLY A 389 -9.19 -18.65 18.08
N GLY A 390 -8.44 -18.67 19.19
CA GLY A 390 -8.68 -17.76 20.31
C GLY A 390 -8.23 -16.33 19.98
N LEU A 391 -8.97 -15.33 20.46
CA LEU A 391 -8.67 -13.91 20.19
C LEU A 391 -7.29 -13.46 20.72
N SER A 392 -6.73 -14.16 21.70
CA SER A 392 -5.37 -13.90 22.20
C SER A 392 -4.27 -14.13 21.16
N ILE A 393 -4.57 -14.84 20.06
CA ILE A 393 -3.66 -14.97 18.91
C ILE A 393 -3.31 -13.59 18.35
N LEU A 394 -4.27 -12.67 18.30
CA LEU A 394 -4.07 -11.33 17.75
C LEU A 394 -3.06 -10.52 18.60
N ASP A 395 -3.18 -10.58 19.93
CA ASP A 395 -2.20 -9.98 20.85
C ASP A 395 -0.81 -10.61 20.68
N LYS A 396 -0.74 -11.94 20.51
CA LYS A 396 0.52 -12.66 20.31
C LYS A 396 1.20 -12.34 18.99
N LEU A 397 0.44 -12.11 17.91
CA LEU A 397 0.98 -11.63 16.64
C LEU A 397 1.58 -10.24 16.81
N TYR A 398 0.88 -9.33 17.49
CA TYR A 398 1.36 -7.98 17.80
C TYR A 398 2.55 -7.97 18.79
N ALA A 399 2.69 -9.00 19.64
CA ALA A 399 3.82 -9.13 20.56
C ALA A 399 5.10 -9.66 19.86
N GLN A 400 5.05 -9.97 18.56
CA GLN A 400 6.23 -10.41 17.83
C GLN A 400 7.30 -9.32 17.84
N GLN A 401 8.47 -9.67 18.38
CA GLN A 401 9.52 -8.70 18.64
C GLN A 401 10.47 -8.50 17.47
N LYS A 402 10.54 -9.40 16.49
CA LYS A 402 11.38 -9.23 15.27
C LYS A 402 10.69 -9.80 14.06
N SER A 403 10.97 -9.25 12.88
CA SER A 403 10.54 -9.88 11.63
C SER A 403 11.20 -11.24 11.44
N TYR A 404 10.57 -12.14 10.68
CA TYR A 404 11.17 -13.45 10.36
C TYR A 404 12.52 -13.29 9.67
N SER A 405 12.66 -12.26 8.83
CA SER A 405 13.94 -11.89 8.23
C SER A 405 14.99 -11.61 9.31
N ASP A 406 14.70 -10.74 10.27
CA ASP A 406 15.67 -10.38 11.34
C ASP A 406 15.95 -11.54 12.31
N ILE A 407 14.93 -12.37 12.59
CA ILE A 407 15.08 -13.62 13.35
C ILE A 407 16.05 -14.56 12.62
N TRP A 408 15.87 -14.72 11.31
CA TRP A 408 16.74 -15.58 10.49
C TRP A 408 18.18 -15.05 10.43
N TYR A 409 18.35 -13.74 10.23
CA TYR A 409 19.66 -13.09 10.23
C TYR A 409 20.37 -13.23 11.59
N GLU A 410 19.68 -13.04 12.71
CA GLU A 410 20.25 -13.25 14.05
C GLU A 410 20.61 -14.73 14.28
N ALA A 411 19.71 -15.65 13.94
CA ALA A 411 19.94 -17.08 14.15
C ALA A 411 21.17 -17.59 13.37
N LYS A 412 21.36 -17.14 12.13
CA LYS A 412 22.48 -17.58 11.29
C LYS A 412 23.80 -16.87 11.64
N GLY A 413 23.73 -15.64 12.15
CA GLY A 413 24.90 -14.78 12.38
C GLY A 413 25.76 -14.62 11.12
N ASN A 414 27.07 -14.85 11.25
CA ASN A 414 28.02 -14.79 10.14
C ASN A 414 27.96 -16.02 9.20
N GLY A 415 27.16 -17.03 9.55
CA GLY A 415 26.98 -18.22 8.73
C GLY A 415 26.02 -18.01 7.56
N PHE A 416 25.99 -19.00 6.66
CA PHE A 416 25.00 -19.08 5.59
C PHE A 416 23.62 -19.48 6.11
N LYS A 417 23.56 -20.30 7.17
CA LYS A 417 22.33 -20.83 7.79
C LYS A 417 22.49 -21.02 9.30
N PRO A 418 21.40 -20.98 10.08
CA PRO A 418 21.44 -21.33 11.50
C PRO A 418 21.55 -22.85 11.70
N THR A 419 21.99 -23.26 12.89
CA THR A 419 21.75 -24.64 13.36
C THR A 419 20.30 -24.78 13.84
N PRO A 420 19.74 -26.00 13.91
CA PRO A 420 18.39 -26.19 14.46
C PRO A 420 18.23 -25.58 15.86
N GLU A 421 19.22 -25.75 16.73
CA GLU A 421 19.20 -25.24 18.10
C GLU A 421 19.19 -23.70 18.14
N LYS A 422 19.98 -23.04 17.28
CA LYS A 422 19.98 -21.58 17.17
C LYS A 422 18.65 -21.08 16.61
N LEU A 423 18.09 -21.76 15.62
CA LEU A 423 16.81 -21.37 15.02
C LEU A 423 15.67 -21.45 16.05
N VAL A 424 15.55 -22.57 16.77
CA VAL A 424 14.57 -22.73 17.87
C VAL A 424 14.74 -21.62 18.90
N LYS A 425 15.97 -21.42 19.39
CA LYS A 425 16.26 -20.41 20.40
C LYS A 425 15.85 -19.01 19.94
N THR A 426 16.17 -18.63 18.71
CA THR A 426 15.90 -17.27 18.23
C THR A 426 14.43 -17.06 17.90
N VAL A 427 13.74 -18.03 17.28
CA VAL A 427 12.30 -17.92 17.01
C VAL A 427 11.51 -17.80 18.32
N ASN A 428 11.74 -18.71 19.28
CA ASN A 428 11.00 -18.73 20.56
C ASN A 428 11.36 -17.54 21.47
N LYS A 429 12.48 -16.85 21.21
CA LYS A 429 12.85 -15.61 21.91
C LYS A 429 12.02 -14.41 21.45
N TYR A 430 11.60 -14.39 20.19
CA TYR A 430 11.02 -13.21 19.54
C TYR A 430 9.58 -13.41 19.06
N SER A 431 9.00 -14.58 19.27
CA SER A 431 7.60 -14.90 19.00
C SER A 431 6.95 -15.53 20.22
N GLU A 432 5.68 -15.20 20.45
CA GLU A 432 4.82 -15.86 21.45
C GLU A 432 4.30 -17.24 20.98
N PHE A 433 4.71 -17.66 19.78
CA PHE A 433 4.48 -18.98 19.23
C PHE A 433 5.81 -19.70 19.06
N GLU A 434 5.88 -20.93 19.57
CA GLU A 434 7.14 -21.68 19.64
C GLU A 434 7.28 -22.68 18.50
N ILE A 435 8.51 -22.89 18.04
CA ILE A 435 8.90 -24.05 17.24
C ILE A 435 9.73 -25.01 18.09
N ASN A 436 9.74 -26.28 17.71
CA ASN A 436 10.61 -27.30 18.31
C ASN A 436 11.77 -27.69 17.37
N LYS A 437 12.59 -28.65 17.79
CA LYS A 437 13.75 -29.10 17.00
C LYS A 437 13.35 -29.76 15.67
N ASP A 438 12.24 -30.48 15.63
CA ASP A 438 11.75 -31.13 14.41
C ASP A 438 11.26 -30.09 13.40
N ASP A 439 10.53 -29.07 13.87
CA ASP A 439 10.12 -27.91 13.07
C ASP A 439 11.37 -27.24 12.44
N ALA A 440 12.40 -26.97 13.26
CA ALA A 440 13.64 -26.36 12.80
C ALA A 440 14.39 -27.23 11.79
N MET A 441 14.42 -28.55 11.96
CA MET A 441 15.00 -29.47 10.99
C MET A 441 14.25 -29.46 9.66
N GLN A 442 12.92 -29.35 9.68
CA GLN A 442 12.11 -29.24 8.47
C GLN A 442 12.32 -27.91 7.74
N ILE A 443 12.39 -26.79 8.48
CA ILE A 443 12.69 -25.46 7.93
C ILE A 443 14.05 -25.44 7.21
N LEU A 444 15.04 -26.15 7.77
CA LEU A 444 16.41 -26.19 7.26
C LEU A 444 16.63 -27.25 6.16
N ALA A 445 15.66 -28.14 5.95
CA ALA A 445 15.78 -29.18 4.93
C ALA A 445 15.83 -28.58 3.53
N GLU A 446 16.69 -29.13 2.67
CA GLU A 446 16.85 -28.69 1.29
C GLU A 446 16.58 -29.80 0.29
N HIS A 447 16.26 -29.37 -0.94
CA HIS A 447 16.21 -30.23 -2.09
C HIS A 447 16.89 -29.59 -3.30
N LYS A 448 17.10 -30.39 -4.35
CA LYS A 448 17.45 -29.86 -5.67
C LYS A 448 16.32 -28.95 -6.14
N ASN A 449 16.66 -27.74 -6.58
CA ASN A 449 15.69 -26.81 -7.15
C ASN A 449 15.21 -27.37 -8.51
N ALA A 450 13.96 -27.84 -8.55
CA ALA A 450 13.34 -28.36 -9.77
C ALA A 450 13.14 -27.29 -10.86
N PHE A 451 13.15 -26.00 -10.47
CA PHE A 451 12.91 -24.85 -11.35
C PHE A 451 14.20 -24.04 -11.59
N TYR A 452 15.37 -24.67 -11.44
CA TYR A 452 16.65 -23.99 -11.62
C TYR A 452 16.78 -23.38 -13.01
N GLN A 453 17.04 -22.08 -13.05
CA GLN A 453 17.34 -21.35 -14.27
C GLN A 453 18.67 -20.61 -14.10
N ARG A 454 19.67 -20.99 -14.90
CA ARG A 454 21.00 -20.37 -14.84
C ARG A 454 20.89 -18.87 -15.11
N GLY A 455 21.39 -18.05 -14.18
CA GLY A 455 21.41 -16.59 -14.31
C GLY A 455 20.11 -15.89 -13.92
N HIS A 456 19.04 -16.61 -13.63
CA HIS A 456 17.80 -16.00 -13.15
C HIS A 456 17.97 -15.45 -11.73
N LYS A 457 17.46 -14.23 -11.47
CA LYS A 457 17.63 -13.52 -10.19
C LYS A 457 17.14 -14.35 -8.98
N SER A 458 15.92 -14.86 -9.03
CA SER A 458 15.33 -15.63 -7.91
C SER A 458 15.50 -17.16 -8.07
N LEU A 459 15.47 -17.70 -9.29
CA LEU A 459 15.53 -19.14 -9.57
C LEU A 459 16.95 -19.68 -9.86
N GLY A 460 17.98 -18.85 -9.66
CA GLY A 460 19.38 -19.16 -9.96
C GLY A 460 20.10 -20.07 -8.97
N LEU A 461 19.45 -20.49 -7.88
CA LEU A 461 20.04 -21.41 -6.90
C LEU A 461 19.82 -22.87 -7.33
N LYS A 462 20.88 -23.70 -7.26
CA LYS A 462 20.81 -25.13 -7.61
C LYS A 462 20.05 -25.95 -6.54
N THR A 463 20.09 -25.50 -5.30
CA THR A 463 19.37 -26.08 -4.15
C THR A 463 18.57 -24.98 -3.48
N ALA A 464 17.49 -25.36 -2.81
CA ALA A 464 16.66 -24.45 -2.03
C ALA A 464 15.98 -25.20 -0.89
N SER A 465 15.44 -24.47 0.08
CA SER A 465 14.63 -25.07 1.15
C SER A 465 13.46 -25.87 0.58
N LYS A 466 13.24 -27.04 1.17
CA LYS A 466 12.23 -28.01 0.75
C LYS A 466 10.85 -27.49 1.16
N ILE A 467 10.05 -27.16 0.16
CA ILE A 467 8.62 -26.87 0.30
C ILE A 467 7.85 -28.05 -0.24
N ASN A 468 6.99 -28.66 0.60
CA ASN A 468 6.24 -29.86 0.24
C ASN A 468 5.09 -29.52 -0.72
N ASP A 469 4.26 -28.54 -0.34
CA ASP A 469 3.07 -28.17 -1.09
C ASP A 469 3.27 -26.83 -1.82
N PHE A 470 2.72 -26.75 -3.04
CA PHE A 470 2.71 -25.53 -3.86
C PHE A 470 4.12 -24.95 -4.13
N ALA A 471 5.16 -25.78 -4.15
CA ALA A 471 6.55 -25.34 -4.37
C ALA A 471 6.80 -24.39 -5.56
N PRO A 472 6.11 -24.52 -6.72
CA PRO A 472 6.25 -23.55 -7.82
C PRO A 472 5.89 -22.11 -7.44
N PHE A 473 5.06 -21.90 -6.41
CA PHE A 473 4.57 -20.61 -5.97
C PHE A 473 5.44 -19.97 -4.87
N TYR A 474 6.62 -20.53 -4.59
CA TYR A 474 7.61 -19.97 -3.67
C TYR A 474 8.90 -19.69 -4.43
N VAL A 475 8.88 -18.65 -5.24
CA VAL A 475 9.90 -18.34 -6.24
C VAL A 475 11.13 -17.63 -5.68
N TYR A 476 10.98 -17.00 -4.50
CA TYR A 476 12.05 -16.30 -3.77
C TYR A 476 12.83 -17.30 -2.92
N LEU A 477 13.81 -17.96 -3.54
CA LEU A 477 14.47 -19.13 -2.96
C LEU A 477 15.27 -18.82 -1.68
N THR A 478 15.75 -17.59 -1.52
CA THR A 478 16.47 -17.13 -0.32
C THR A 478 15.54 -16.85 0.86
N GLU A 479 14.26 -16.61 0.58
CA GLU A 479 13.21 -16.25 1.52
C GLU A 479 12.36 -17.47 1.93
N ARG A 480 12.45 -18.59 1.19
CA ARG A 480 11.76 -19.85 1.53
C ARG A 480 11.89 -20.29 2.99
N PRO A 481 13.06 -20.16 3.67
CA PRO A 481 13.13 -20.48 5.09
C PRO A 481 12.17 -19.64 5.95
N LEU A 482 11.91 -18.39 5.58
CA LEU A 482 10.96 -17.51 6.26
C LEU A 482 9.53 -18.03 6.08
N ASN A 483 9.17 -18.43 4.86
CA ASN A 483 7.87 -19.06 4.60
C ASN A 483 7.66 -20.35 5.42
N LEU A 484 8.73 -21.12 5.62
CA LEU A 484 8.70 -22.34 6.40
C LEU A 484 8.59 -22.09 7.91
N ILE A 485 9.11 -20.98 8.43
CA ILE A 485 8.81 -20.53 9.80
C ILE A 485 7.30 -20.28 9.93
N GLY A 486 6.70 -19.53 9.00
CA GLY A 486 5.26 -19.28 8.99
C GLY A 486 4.44 -20.58 8.97
N ARG A 487 4.85 -21.56 8.17
CA ARG A 487 4.20 -22.88 8.13
C ARG A 487 4.36 -23.69 9.41
N ALA A 488 5.54 -23.65 10.06
CA ALA A 488 5.77 -24.33 11.34
C ALA A 488 4.91 -23.73 12.48
N LEU A 489 4.47 -22.48 12.32
CA LEU A 489 3.62 -21.76 13.27
C LEU A 489 2.12 -21.78 12.90
N SER A 490 1.75 -22.25 11.70
CA SER A 490 0.37 -22.20 11.17
C SER A 490 -0.70 -22.73 12.13
N SER A 491 -0.55 -23.94 12.67
CA SER A 491 -1.55 -24.52 13.60
C SER A 491 -1.64 -23.75 14.92
N LYS A 492 -0.52 -23.18 15.38
CA LYS A 492 -0.43 -22.41 16.63
C LYS A 492 -1.06 -21.02 16.47
N GLN A 493 -1.04 -20.49 15.25
CA GLN A 493 -1.58 -19.18 14.91
C GLN A 493 -3.00 -19.23 14.31
N ASN A 494 -3.52 -20.42 13.98
CA ASN A 494 -4.73 -20.57 13.15
C ASN A 494 -4.62 -19.81 11.83
N ILE A 495 -3.42 -19.81 11.20
CA ILE A 495 -3.13 -19.08 9.97
C ILE A 495 -2.68 -20.03 8.87
N VAL A 496 -3.19 -19.81 7.66
CA VAL A 496 -2.76 -20.50 6.45
C VAL A 496 -2.20 -19.52 5.42
N TRP A 497 -1.33 -20.04 4.57
CA TRP A 497 -0.73 -19.34 3.44
C TRP A 497 -0.74 -20.28 2.24
N SER A 498 -1.20 -19.80 1.09
CA SER A 498 -1.27 -20.62 -0.13
C SER A 498 -0.07 -20.42 -1.06
N THR A 499 0.64 -19.29 -0.94
CA THR A 499 1.72 -18.92 -1.85
C THR A 499 2.80 -18.09 -1.15
N GLY A 500 3.96 -17.94 -1.78
CA GLY A 500 4.97 -16.92 -1.47
C GLY A 500 5.01 -15.80 -2.52
N THR A 501 3.97 -15.67 -3.34
CA THR A 501 3.77 -14.64 -4.38
C THR A 501 2.45 -13.89 -4.16
N HIS A 502 1.98 -13.16 -5.17
CA HIS A 502 0.68 -12.49 -5.15
C HIS A 502 -0.47 -13.43 -5.56
N THR A 503 -1.71 -12.99 -5.31
CA THR A 503 -2.94 -13.65 -5.78
C THR A 503 -3.82 -12.67 -6.57
N HIS A 504 -4.84 -13.19 -7.27
CA HIS A 504 -5.75 -12.39 -8.10
C HIS A 504 -6.91 -11.73 -7.31
N THR A 505 -6.89 -11.82 -5.98
CA THR A 505 -8.03 -11.42 -5.13
C THR A 505 -8.41 -9.96 -5.36
N PRO A 506 -9.67 -9.62 -5.70
CA PRO A 506 -10.09 -8.24 -5.85
C PRO A 506 -9.83 -7.46 -4.56
N VAL A 507 -9.24 -6.28 -4.67
CA VAL A 507 -8.83 -5.47 -3.51
C VAL A 507 -9.87 -4.43 -3.14
N GLY A 508 -9.90 -4.02 -1.88
CA GLY A 508 -10.77 -2.95 -1.38
C GLY A 508 -10.42 -1.59 -1.99
N VAL A 509 -11.45 -0.77 -2.23
CA VAL A 509 -11.31 0.64 -2.63
C VAL A 509 -12.14 1.46 -1.66
N PHE A 510 -11.49 2.21 -0.79
CA PHE A 510 -12.14 3.05 0.22
C PHE A 510 -11.93 4.51 -0.16
N VAL A 511 -13.00 5.27 -0.35
CA VAL A 511 -12.92 6.65 -0.87
C VAL A 511 -13.69 7.63 -0.01
N LEU A 512 -13.02 8.68 0.44
CA LEU A 512 -13.60 9.80 1.17
C LEU A 512 -13.46 11.09 0.36
N GLY A 513 -14.51 11.91 0.36
CA GLY A 513 -14.57 13.19 -0.35
C GLY A 513 -16.03 13.55 -0.66
N PRO A 514 -16.27 14.68 -1.38
CA PRO A 514 -17.63 15.12 -1.72
C PRO A 514 -18.45 14.00 -2.36
N GLU A 515 -19.64 13.71 -1.80
CA GLU A 515 -20.47 12.57 -2.15
C GLU A 515 -20.77 12.50 -3.67
N ALA A 516 -21.04 13.65 -4.28
CA ALA A 516 -21.32 13.76 -5.72
C ALA A 516 -20.19 13.20 -6.59
N LEU A 517 -18.94 13.22 -6.08
CA LEU A 517 -17.75 12.78 -6.77
C LEU A 517 -17.27 11.41 -6.29
N SER A 518 -17.34 11.13 -4.99
CA SER A 518 -16.87 9.87 -4.41
C SER A 518 -17.78 8.68 -4.77
N LYS A 519 -19.09 8.88 -4.95
CA LYS A 519 -20.04 7.81 -5.30
C LYS A 519 -19.68 6.99 -6.55
N GLN A 520 -18.88 7.56 -7.46
CA GLN A 520 -18.45 6.85 -8.68
C GLN A 520 -17.48 5.69 -8.42
N PHE A 521 -16.94 5.58 -7.20
CA PHE A 521 -16.05 4.50 -6.77
C PHE A 521 -16.79 3.35 -6.08
N ASN A 522 -18.11 3.46 -5.85
CA ASN A 522 -18.92 2.36 -5.36
C ASN A 522 -19.02 1.24 -6.43
N GLY A 523 -19.05 -0.02 -6.01
CA GLY A 523 -19.18 -1.20 -6.88
C GLY A 523 -17.85 -1.86 -7.25
N LEU A 524 -17.91 -2.73 -8.27
CA LEU A 524 -16.75 -3.48 -8.78
C LEU A 524 -16.12 -2.75 -9.98
N HIS A 525 -14.81 -2.56 -9.93
CA HIS A 525 -14.03 -1.86 -10.94
C HIS A 525 -12.80 -2.69 -11.34
N THR A 526 -12.03 -2.15 -12.27
CA THR A 526 -10.65 -2.52 -12.55
C THR A 526 -9.70 -1.38 -12.15
N HIS A 527 -8.43 -1.69 -11.91
CA HIS A 527 -7.42 -0.66 -11.63
C HIS A 527 -7.28 0.37 -12.76
N VAL A 528 -7.49 -0.07 -14.00
CA VAL A 528 -7.56 0.80 -15.18
C VAL A 528 -8.71 1.81 -15.05
N GLU A 529 -9.89 1.37 -14.63
CA GLU A 529 -11.04 2.26 -14.41
C GLU A 529 -10.82 3.21 -13.23
N LEU A 530 -10.19 2.75 -12.14
CA LEU A 530 -9.81 3.63 -11.03
C LEU A 530 -8.85 4.73 -11.50
N GLY A 531 -7.80 4.37 -12.25
CA GLY A 531 -6.86 5.34 -12.83
C GLY A 531 -7.57 6.37 -13.71
N LYS A 532 -8.50 5.93 -14.57
CA LYS A 532 -9.32 6.84 -15.41
C LYS A 532 -10.21 7.76 -14.57
N LYS A 533 -10.86 7.25 -13.52
CA LYS A 533 -11.71 8.04 -12.62
C LYS A 533 -10.90 9.13 -11.91
N MET A 534 -9.75 8.77 -11.35
CA MET A 534 -8.85 9.72 -10.69
C MET A 534 -8.34 10.81 -11.65
N GLN A 535 -7.96 10.44 -12.88
CA GLN A 535 -7.53 11.43 -13.88
C GLN A 535 -8.66 12.37 -14.31
N ARG A 536 -9.91 11.91 -14.36
CA ARG A 536 -11.06 12.80 -14.61
C ARG A 536 -11.28 13.78 -13.46
N LEU A 537 -11.13 13.34 -12.22
CA LEU A 537 -11.24 14.21 -11.04
C LEU A 537 -10.19 15.33 -11.02
N LEU A 538 -8.99 15.11 -11.57
CA LEU A 538 -7.98 16.17 -11.67
C LEU A 538 -8.38 17.34 -12.60
N MET A 539 -9.24 17.07 -13.59
CA MET A 539 -9.61 18.04 -14.63
C MET A 539 -10.83 18.89 -14.26
N HIS A 540 -11.60 18.45 -13.27
CA HIS A 540 -12.73 19.21 -12.70
C HIS A 540 -12.21 20.18 -11.65
#